data_AF-A0A8S9HJB7-F1
#
_entry.id   AF-A0A8S9HJB7-F1
#
_cell.length_a   1.000
_cell.length_b   1.000
_cell.length_c   1.000
_cell.angle_alpha   90.00
_cell.angle_beta   90.00
_cell.angle_gamma   90.00
#
_symmetry.space_group_name_H-M   'P 1'
#
loop_
_entity.id
_entity.type
_entity.pdbx_description
1 polymer ?
#
loop_
_entity_poly.entity_id
_entity_poly.type
_entity_poly.pdbx_seq_one_letter_code
_entity_poly.pdbx_strand_id
1 'polypeptide(L)'
;AAQPQFAFPLSYLSNSIFQELFKISEEEFGLPSGGPITLPFDSVFLEYLIKLIELRMDGDTERAMLMSISSARCSLPCTFEQQEQLFVF
;
A
#
# COMPACT_ATOMS: atom_id res chain seq x y z
N ALA A 1 -12.02 17.22 5.99
CA ALA A 1 -11.11 17.20 4.83
C ALA A 1 -11.45 15.97 3.99
N ALA A 2 -11.57 16.09 2.67
CA ALA A 2 -11.78 14.93 1.81
C ALA A 2 -10.43 14.23 1.62
N GLN A 3 -10.28 13.01 2.13
CA GLN A 3 -9.13 12.19 1.74
C GLN A 3 -9.33 11.75 0.29
N PRO A 4 -8.29 11.79 -0.55
CA PRO A 4 -8.39 11.35 -1.93
C PRO A 4 -8.79 9.87 -1.95
N GLN A 5 -9.96 9.58 -2.52
CA GLN A 5 -10.42 8.21 -2.71
C GLN A 5 -9.88 7.70 -4.04
N PHE A 6 -9.11 6.64 -3.97
CA PHE A 6 -8.59 5.96 -5.13
C PHE A 6 -9.45 4.72 -5.41
N ALA A 7 -9.95 4.59 -6.65
CA ALA A 7 -10.82 3.49 -7.05
C ALA A 7 -10.18 2.71 -8.19
N PHE A 8 -10.20 1.39 -8.09
CA PHE A 8 -9.72 0.46 -9.11
C PHE A 8 -10.66 -0.75 -9.21
N PRO A 9 -10.67 -1.44 -10.35
CA PRO A 9 -11.48 -2.65 -10.53
C PRO A 9 -11.19 -3.72 -9.48
N LEU A 10 -12.21 -4.49 -9.09
CA LEU A 10 -12.05 -5.60 -8.14
C LEU A 10 -11.12 -6.71 -8.66
N SER A 11 -10.86 -6.77 -9.97
CA SER A 11 -9.90 -7.72 -10.54
C SER A 11 -8.49 -7.56 -9.96
N TYR A 12 -8.09 -6.36 -9.54
CA TYR A 12 -6.79 -6.13 -8.90
C TYR A 12 -6.68 -6.80 -7.53
N LEU A 13 -7.79 -7.12 -6.86
CA LEU A 13 -7.77 -7.88 -5.60
C LEU A 13 -7.21 -9.30 -5.76
N SER A 14 -7.24 -9.84 -6.98
CA SER A 14 -6.66 -11.15 -7.29
C SER A 14 -5.17 -11.10 -7.62
N ASN A 15 -4.60 -9.89 -7.75
CA ASN A 15 -3.18 -9.71 -8.00
C ASN A 15 -2.38 -9.86 -6.68
N SER A 16 -1.35 -10.68 -6.72
CA SER A 16 -0.44 -10.96 -5.60
C SER A 16 0.12 -9.70 -4.95
N ILE A 17 0.49 -8.69 -5.76
CA ILE A 17 1.04 -7.42 -5.29
C ILE A 17 0.00 -6.69 -4.45
N PHE A 18 -1.22 -6.56 -4.97
CA PHE A 18 -2.32 -5.92 -4.25
C PHE A 18 -2.69 -6.66 -2.97
N GLN A 19 -2.70 -8.00 -2.99
CA GLN A 19 -2.92 -8.79 -1.78
C GLN A 19 -1.88 -8.48 -0.70
N GLU A 20 -0.61 -8.36 -1.07
CA GLU A 20 0.44 -8.00 -0.13
C GLU A 20 0.26 -6.57 0.41
N LEU A 21 -0.13 -5.60 -0.45
CA LEU A 21 -0.44 -4.24 -0.02
C LEU A 21 -1.61 -4.19 0.99
N PHE A 22 -2.68 -4.97 0.74
CA PHE A 22 -3.81 -5.04 1.66
C PHE A 22 -3.44 -5.73 2.97
N LYS A 23 -2.57 -6.74 2.93
CA LYS A 23 -2.07 -7.39 4.14
C LYS A 23 -1.30 -6.40 5.02
N ILE A 24 -0.43 -5.59 4.43
CA ILE A 24 0.29 -4.54 5.17
C ILE A 24 -0.69 -3.50 5.73
N SER A 25 -1.68 -3.09 4.93
CA SER A 25 -2.75 -2.18 5.37
C SER A 25 -3.54 -2.73 6.55
N GLU A 26 -3.91 -4.01 6.51
CA GLU A 26 -4.59 -4.69 7.62
C GLU A 26 -3.70 -4.78 8.86
N GLU A 27 -2.42 -5.11 8.70
CA GLU A 27 -1.45 -5.18 9.80
C GLU A 27 -1.21 -3.81 10.47
N GLU A 28 -1.21 -2.71 9.70
CA GLU A 28 -0.92 -1.36 10.20
C GLU A 28 -2.16 -0.59 10.67
N PHE A 29 -3.27 -0.66 9.93
CA PHE A 29 -4.48 0.13 10.18
C PHE A 29 -5.66 -0.70 10.67
N GLY A 30 -5.59 -2.03 10.59
CA GLY A 30 -6.70 -2.93 10.86
C GLY A 30 -7.75 -2.97 9.74
N LEU A 31 -8.72 -3.86 9.88
CA LEU A 31 -9.83 -3.96 8.93
C LEU A 31 -10.90 -2.89 9.22
N PRO A 32 -11.30 -2.09 8.22
CA PRO A 32 -12.42 -1.18 8.38
C PRO A 32 -13.74 -1.96 8.43
N SER A 33 -14.64 -1.63 9.36
CA SER A 33 -15.94 -2.30 9.57
C SER A 33 -17.04 -1.90 8.55
N GLY A 34 -16.66 -1.30 7.41
CA GLY A 34 -17.58 -0.75 6.41
C GLY A 34 -17.14 0.57 5.77
N GLY A 35 -15.91 1.00 6.04
CA GLY A 35 -15.28 2.19 5.46
C GLY A 35 -14.29 1.85 4.33
N PRO A 36 -13.73 2.89 3.68
CA PRO A 36 -12.66 2.71 2.69
C PRO A 36 -11.42 2.08 3.36
N ILE A 37 -10.67 1.31 2.57
CA ILE A 37 -9.40 0.73 3.01
C ILE A 37 -8.31 1.79 2.92
N THR A 38 -7.59 2.01 4.03
CA THR A 38 -6.44 2.92 4.08
C THR A 38 -5.19 2.16 3.69
N LEU A 39 -4.51 2.57 2.62
CA LEU A 39 -3.24 1.97 2.21
C LEU A 39 -2.06 2.81 2.74
N PRO A 40 -0.94 2.18 3.15
CA PRO A 40 0.26 2.90 3.62
C PRO A 40 1.08 3.54 2.48
N PHE A 41 0.52 3.59 1.27
CA PHE A 41 1.20 4.09 0.07
C PHE A 41 0.43 5.26 -0.53
N ASP A 42 1.16 6.23 -1.07
CA ASP A 42 0.57 7.38 -1.73
C ASP A 42 -0.08 7.03 -3.08
N SER A 43 -0.90 7.95 -3.59
CA SER A 43 -1.62 7.77 -4.85
C SER A 43 -0.70 7.67 -6.08
N VAL A 44 0.49 8.28 -6.03
CA VAL A 44 1.46 8.24 -7.16
C VAL A 44 2.03 6.84 -7.30
N PHE A 45 2.38 6.21 -6.18
CA PHE A 45 2.84 4.82 -6.15
C PHE A 45 1.77 3.85 -6.63
N LEU A 46 0.52 4.02 -6.18
CA LEU A 46 -0.60 3.18 -6.63
C LEU A 46 -0.87 3.34 -8.13
N GLU A 47 -0.78 4.55 -8.66
CA GLU A 47 -0.96 4.79 -10.10
C GLU A 47 0.18 4.15 -10.92
N TYR A 48 1.42 4.21 -10.41
CA TYR A 48 2.56 3.53 -11.03
C TYR A 48 2.39 2.01 -11.05
N LEU A 49 1.96 1.42 -9.93
CA LEU A 49 1.68 -0.01 -9.83
C LEU A 49 0.61 -0.47 -10.80
N ILE A 50 -0.48 0.30 -10.93
CA ILE A 50 -1.54 -0.04 -11.88
C ILE A 50 -1.02 -0.03 -13.30
N LYS A 51 -0.27 1.01 -13.69
CA LYS A 51 0.35 1.08 -15.02
C LYS A 51 1.26 -0.12 -15.28
N LEU A 52 2.04 -0.54 -14.29
CA LEU A 52 2.90 -1.70 -14.41
C LEU A 52 2.12 -3.00 -14.62
N ILE A 53 1.05 -3.22 -13.85
CA ILE A 53 0.19 -4.41 -13.99
C ILE A 53 -0.51 -4.42 -15.35
N GLU A 54 -1.01 -3.26 -15.81
CA GLU A 54 -1.59 -3.11 -17.15
C GLU A 54 -0.58 -3.38 -18.26
N LEU A 55 0.68 -2.99 -18.06
CA LEU A 55 1.80 -3.26 -18.98
C LEU A 55 2.27 -4.72 -18.98
N ARG A 56 1.65 -5.60 -18.18
CA ARG A 56 2.04 -7.01 -18.00
C ARG A 56 3.52 -7.15 -17.67
N MET A 57 3.86 -6.81 -16.43
CA MET A 57 5.16 -7.16 -15.87
C MET A 57 5.48 -8.63 -16.09
N ASP A 58 6.73 -8.95 -16.42
CA ASP A 58 7.19 -10.32 -16.41
C ASP A 58 7.25 -10.86 -14.97
N GLY A 59 7.21 -12.18 -14.82
CA GLY A 59 7.13 -12.82 -13.50
C GLY A 59 8.32 -12.53 -12.59
N ASP A 60 9.51 -12.20 -13.13
CA ASP A 60 10.67 -11.87 -12.31
C ASP A 60 10.55 -10.44 -11.76
N THR A 61 10.04 -9.49 -12.54
CA THR A 61 9.75 -8.14 -12.06
C THR A 61 8.61 -8.12 -11.04
N GLU A 62 7.55 -8.93 -11.24
CA GLU A 62 6.49 -9.12 -10.24
C GLU A 62 7.06 -9.63 -8.90
N ARG A 63 7.89 -10.67 -8.96
CA ARG A 63 8.55 -11.24 -7.77
C ARG A 63 9.47 -10.24 -7.07
N ALA A 64 10.26 -9.49 -7.83
CA ALA A 64 11.14 -8.46 -7.27
C ALA A 64 10.33 -7.39 -6.54
N MET A 65 9.24 -6.91 -7.12
CA MET A 65 8.32 -5.97 -6.47
C MET A 65 7.70 -6.54 -5.19
N LEU A 66 7.17 -7.76 -5.25
CA LEU A 66 6.63 -8.46 -4.08
C LEU A 66 7.65 -8.57 -2.96
N MET A 67 8.89 -8.89 -3.30
CA MET A 67 9.99 -9.00 -2.34
C MET A 67 10.32 -7.64 -1.72
N SER A 68 10.34 -6.56 -2.52
CA SER A 68 10.53 -5.19 -2.01
C SER A 68 9.40 -4.73 -1.09
N ILE A 69 8.14 -4.95 -1.46
CA ILE A 69 6.97 -4.61 -0.64
C ILE A 69 6.98 -5.43 0.66
N SER A 70 7.25 -6.74 0.55
CA SER A 70 7.40 -7.62 1.71
C SER A 70 8.54 -7.20 2.63
N SER A 71 9.64 -6.70 2.07
CA SER A 71 10.81 -6.20 2.81
C SER A 71 10.57 -4.82 3.43
N ALA A 72 9.64 -4.02 2.89
CA ALA A 72 9.22 -2.77 3.52
C ALA A 72 8.62 -3.04 4.90
N ARG A 73 7.96 -4.20 5.10
CA ARG A 73 7.52 -4.67 6.43
C ARG A 73 8.66 -4.83 7.43
N CYS A 74 9.88 -5.12 6.98
CA CYS A 74 11.06 -5.30 7.82
C CYS A 74 11.94 -4.04 7.89
N SER A 75 11.66 -3.02 7.06
CA SER A 75 12.36 -1.74 7.05
C SER A 75 11.59 -0.64 7.77
N LEU A 76 10.32 -0.89 8.09
CA LEU A 76 9.60 -0.15 9.11
C LEU A 76 10.28 -0.45 10.45
N PRO A 77 11.00 0.50 11.07
CA PRO A 77 11.38 0.32 12.46
C PRO A 77 10.09 0.09 13.24
N CYS A 78 10.08 -0.89 14.14
CA CYS A 78 9.12 -0.96 15.22
C CYS A 78 9.17 0.35 16.02
N THR A 79 8.49 1.39 15.55
CA THR A 79 8.26 2.64 16.25
C THR A 79 7.14 3.37 15.54
N PHE A 80 5.93 3.17 16.04
CA PHE A 80 5.06 4.30 16.32
C PHE A 80 5.81 5.22 17.30
N GLU A 81 6.79 5.99 16.81
CA GLU A 81 7.37 7.12 17.53
C GLU A 81 7.21 8.31 16.61
N GLN A 82 6.01 8.90 16.69
CA GLN A 82 5.83 10.33 16.84
C GLN A 82 6.98 11.18 16.28
N GLN A 83 6.97 11.43 14.97
CA GLN A 83 7.55 12.65 14.43
C GLN A 83 6.46 13.73 14.35
N GLU A 84 5.84 14.03 15.50
CA GLU A 84 5.43 15.40 15.76
C GLU A 84 6.64 16.10 16.37
N GLN A 85 7.46 16.67 15.49
CA GLN A 85 8.16 17.89 15.83
C GLN A 85 7.09 18.92 16.21
N LEU A 86 6.91 19.12 17.51
CA LEU A 86 6.65 20.39 18.17
C LEU A 86 6.17 21.50 17.22
N PHE A 87 4.86 21.57 16.96
CA PHE A 87 4.22 22.84 16.64
C PHE A 87 3.64 23.41 17.93
N VAL A 88 4.41 24.31 18.54
CA VAL A 88 3.83 25.35 19.40
C VAL A 88 2.94 26.21 18.50
N PHE A 89 1.64 26.25 18.78
CA PHE A 89 0.80 27.46 18.81
C PHE A 89 -0.40 27.20 19.73
#